data_AF-A0A9Q0V5Z2-F1
#
_entry.id   AF-A0A9Q0V5Z2-F1
#
_cell.length_a   1.000
_cell.length_b   1.000
_cell.length_c   1.000
_cell.angle_alpha   90.00
_cell.angle_beta   90.00
_cell.angle_gamma   90.00
#
_symmetry.space_group_name_H-M   'P 1'
#
loop_
_entity.id
_entity.type
_entity.pdbx_description
1 polymer ?
#
loop_
_entity_poly.entity_id
_entity_poly.type
_entity_poly.pdbx_seq_one_letter_code
_entity_poly.pdbx_strand_id
1 'polypeptide(L)'
;MEASSPLSLPQTPHQYYAVPEASPKPFKKSFVTSLMEAAALRTPFKEDTYFVSHLKKSEKKALKELRDRLSVLYDSSSTSECSMWGIPLLSNDEKADVVLLKFLRARDFRVQDSLHMLEQCLSWRKEFGADNIVDEDLGFKELEGVVASMHGYD
;
A
#
# COMPACT_ATOMS: atom_id res chain seq x y z
N MET A 1 -25.58 77.60 1.78
CA MET A 1 -25.73 77.83 0.32
C MET A 1 -25.85 76.43 -0.27
N GLU A 2 -27.09 75.91 -0.23
CA GLU A 2 -27.97 75.81 -1.42
C GLU A 2 -27.52 74.58 -2.25
N ALA A 3 -28.34 73.56 -2.55
CA ALA A 3 -29.78 73.57 -2.71
C ALA A 3 -30.37 72.13 -2.65
N SER A 4 -31.61 72.07 -2.18
CA SER A 4 -32.74 71.33 -2.75
C SER A 4 -32.79 69.79 -2.72
N SER A 5 -33.64 69.30 -1.81
CA SER A 5 -34.63 68.20 -2.03
C SER A 5 -35.65 68.58 -3.15
N PRO A 6 -36.75 67.85 -3.51
CA PRO A 6 -37.44 66.73 -2.85
C PRO A 6 -38.20 65.73 -3.80
N LEU A 7 -39.21 65.02 -3.27
CA LEU A 7 -40.34 64.28 -3.88
C LEU A 7 -40.10 62.82 -4.32
N SER A 8 -41.00 61.82 -4.15
CA SER A 8 -42.30 61.66 -3.45
C SER A 8 -42.67 60.15 -3.44
N LEU A 9 -43.45 59.71 -2.44
CA LEU A 9 -44.22 58.45 -2.37
C LEU A 9 -45.32 58.37 -3.48
N PRO A 10 -46.17 57.32 -3.56
CA PRO A 10 -45.98 55.86 -3.64
C PRO A 10 -46.82 55.26 -4.80
N GLN A 11 -46.83 53.92 -4.98
CA GLN A 11 -47.93 53.04 -5.44
C GLN A 11 -47.52 51.91 -6.43
N THR A 12 -47.97 50.71 -6.08
CA THR A 12 -48.02 49.41 -6.77
C THR A 12 -48.98 49.45 -7.99
N PRO A 13 -49.07 48.47 -8.93
CA PRO A 13 -48.96 47.02 -8.69
C PRO A 13 -48.35 46.12 -9.79
N HIS A 14 -48.17 44.86 -9.36
CA HIS A 14 -47.79 43.65 -10.07
C HIS A 14 -48.03 43.59 -11.59
N GLN A 15 -46.97 43.23 -12.33
CA GLN A 15 -47.10 42.22 -13.39
C GLN A 15 -45.74 41.57 -13.72
N TYR A 16 -45.73 40.24 -13.58
CA TYR A 16 -44.90 39.21 -14.20
C TYR A 16 -43.56 39.60 -14.84
N TYR A 17 -42.44 38.97 -14.41
CA TYR A 17 -41.50 38.19 -15.23
C TYR A 17 -40.46 37.49 -14.30
N ALA A 18 -39.85 36.41 -14.81
CA ALA A 18 -39.17 35.29 -14.12
C ALA A 18 -37.75 35.57 -13.55
N VAL A 19 -37.14 34.51 -12.96
CA VAL A 19 -35.68 34.17 -12.70
C VAL A 19 -35.41 33.83 -11.21
N PRO A 20 -34.53 32.87 -10.81
CA PRO A 20 -34.13 31.56 -11.37
C PRO A 20 -34.06 30.41 -10.32
N GLU A 21 -33.73 29.21 -10.83
CA GLU A 21 -33.24 27.99 -10.19
C GLU A 21 -32.42 28.17 -8.89
N ALA A 22 -32.88 27.55 -7.81
CA ALA A 22 -32.19 27.52 -6.51
C ALA A 22 -31.19 26.34 -6.45
N SER A 23 -29.91 26.69 -6.46
CA SER A 23 -28.76 25.83 -6.17
C SER A 23 -28.86 25.11 -4.81
N PRO A 24 -28.48 23.82 -4.67
CA PRO A 24 -28.51 23.11 -3.40
C PRO A 24 -27.34 23.58 -2.51
N LYS A 25 -27.65 24.18 -1.36
CA LYS A 25 -26.65 24.60 -0.36
C LYS A 25 -26.00 23.37 0.30
N PRO A 26 -24.69 23.39 0.58
CA PRO A 26 -24.00 22.27 1.18
C PRO A 26 -24.37 22.16 2.66
N PHE A 27 -25.09 21.11 3.01
CA PHE A 27 -25.32 20.74 4.40
C PHE A 27 -23.98 20.40 5.05
N LYS A 28 -23.64 21.08 6.15
CA LYS A 28 -22.49 20.76 7.00
C LYS A 28 -22.72 19.38 7.60
N LYS A 29 -22.27 18.32 6.93
CA LYS A 29 -22.33 16.95 7.43
C LYS A 29 -21.57 16.92 8.76
N SER A 30 -22.25 16.48 9.83
CA SER A 30 -21.64 16.32 11.15
C SER A 30 -20.40 15.42 11.01
N PHE A 31 -19.30 15.82 11.63
CA PHE A 31 -18.05 15.04 11.64
C PHE A 31 -18.29 13.58 12.06
N VAL A 32 -19.25 13.34 12.96
CA VAL A 32 -19.61 12.01 13.43
C VAL A 32 -20.30 11.19 12.33
N THR A 33 -21.18 11.81 11.53
CA THR A 33 -21.84 11.15 10.39
C THR A 33 -20.83 10.82 9.29
N SER A 34 -19.89 11.75 9.01
CA SER A 34 -18.81 11.51 8.05
C SER A 34 -17.87 10.37 8.51
N LEU A 35 -17.61 10.25 9.81
CA LEU A 35 -16.77 9.18 10.37
C LEU A 35 -17.48 7.82 10.33
N MET A 36 -18.78 7.78 10.64
CA MET A 36 -19.59 6.56 10.63
C MET A 36 -19.76 6.02 9.19
N GLU A 37 -19.94 6.92 8.22
CA GLU A 37 -19.96 6.58 6.78
C GLU A 37 -18.58 6.11 6.28
N ALA A 38 -17.48 6.75 6.74
CA ALA A 38 -16.13 6.30 6.43
C ALA A 38 -15.79 4.93 7.05
N ALA A 39 -16.29 4.64 8.26
CA ALA A 39 -16.12 3.33 8.91
C ALA A 39 -16.89 2.21 8.19
N ALA A 40 -18.07 2.50 7.64
CA ALA A 40 -18.86 1.55 6.85
C ALA A 40 -18.21 1.22 5.49
N LEU A 41 -17.38 2.11 4.95
CA LEU A 41 -16.59 1.89 3.72
C LEU A 41 -15.24 1.20 3.98
N ARG A 42 -14.85 0.98 5.25
CA ARG A 42 -13.67 0.17 5.55
C ARG A 42 -13.99 -1.27 5.21
N THR A 43 -13.48 -1.71 4.06
CA THR A 43 -13.40 -3.14 3.78
C THR A 43 -12.67 -3.79 4.95
N PRO A 44 -13.17 -4.90 5.52
CA PRO A 44 -12.43 -5.64 6.54
C PRO A 44 -11.02 -5.89 6.02
N PHE A 45 -10.02 -5.83 6.90
CA PHE A 45 -8.66 -6.19 6.55
C PHE A 45 -8.70 -7.59 5.91
N LYS A 46 -8.52 -7.64 4.60
CA LYS A 46 -8.39 -8.89 3.88
C LYS A 46 -6.93 -9.24 4.02
N GLU A 47 -6.64 -10.11 4.97
CA GLU A 47 -5.30 -10.63 5.11
C GLU A 47 -4.87 -11.25 3.79
N ASP A 48 -3.74 -10.78 3.30
CA ASP A 48 -3.20 -11.23 2.03
C ASP A 48 -2.78 -12.68 2.15
N THR A 49 -3.60 -13.57 1.59
CA THR A 49 -3.27 -14.99 1.59
C THR A 49 -2.14 -15.27 0.61
N TYR A 50 -1.11 -15.98 1.07
CA TYR A 50 0.03 -16.37 0.23
C TYR A 50 -0.15 -17.74 -0.44
N PHE A 51 -1.29 -18.41 -0.25
CA PHE A 51 -1.60 -19.65 -0.96
C PHE A 51 -1.83 -19.38 -2.44
N VAL A 52 -1.05 -20.05 -3.30
CA VAL A 52 -1.16 -19.93 -4.76
C VAL A 52 -2.57 -20.28 -5.25
N SER A 53 -3.26 -21.20 -4.59
CA SER A 53 -4.64 -21.56 -4.91
C SER A 53 -5.60 -20.35 -4.95
N HIS A 54 -5.41 -19.37 -4.06
CA HIS A 54 -6.26 -18.19 -3.91
C HIS A 54 -5.90 -17.04 -4.87
N LEU A 55 -4.79 -17.16 -5.61
CA LEU A 55 -4.37 -16.13 -6.56
C LEU A 55 -5.24 -16.08 -7.81
N LYS A 56 -5.48 -14.87 -8.32
CA LYS A 56 -6.10 -14.64 -9.62
C LYS A 56 -5.21 -15.19 -10.74
N LYS A 57 -5.80 -15.41 -11.93
CA LYS A 57 -5.05 -15.90 -13.10
C LYS A 57 -3.88 -14.98 -13.48
N SER A 58 -4.06 -13.66 -13.38
CA SER A 58 -3.00 -12.67 -13.65
C SER A 58 -1.87 -12.74 -12.63
N GLU A 59 -2.20 -12.92 -11.34
CA GLU A 59 -1.24 -13.02 -10.24
C GLU A 59 -0.41 -14.32 -10.35
N LYS A 60 -1.05 -15.45 -10.67
CA LYS A 60 -0.36 -16.72 -10.97
C LYS A 60 0.59 -16.56 -12.16
N LYS A 61 0.17 -15.84 -13.20
CA LYS A 61 1.03 -15.54 -14.36
C LYS A 61 2.23 -14.70 -13.96
N ALA A 62 2.04 -13.66 -13.15
CA ALA A 62 3.13 -12.81 -12.66
C ALA A 62 4.12 -13.58 -11.78
N LEU A 63 3.65 -14.46 -10.90
CA LEU A 63 4.50 -15.35 -10.10
C LEU A 63 5.35 -16.27 -10.98
N LYS A 64 4.73 -16.88 -11.99
CA LYS A 64 5.45 -17.72 -12.96
C LYS A 64 6.49 -16.90 -13.73
N GLU A 65 6.12 -15.73 -14.26
CA GLU A 65 7.03 -14.88 -15.03
C GLU A 65 8.23 -14.43 -14.17
N LEU A 66 8.02 -14.07 -12.91
CA LEU A 66 9.11 -13.72 -12.00
C LEU A 66 10.06 -14.89 -11.78
N ARG A 67 9.53 -16.11 -11.60
CA ARG A 67 10.34 -17.33 -11.52
C ARG A 67 11.16 -17.57 -12.78
N ASP A 68 10.52 -17.50 -13.94
CA ASP A 68 11.18 -17.75 -15.22
C ASP A 68 12.34 -16.76 -15.42
N ARG A 69 12.14 -15.49 -15.06
CA ARG A 69 13.19 -14.45 -15.12
C ARG A 69 14.34 -14.74 -14.16
N LEU A 70 14.04 -15.11 -12.90
CA LEU A 70 15.08 -15.49 -11.94
C LEU A 70 15.86 -16.72 -12.42
N SER A 71 15.18 -17.72 -12.97
CA SER A 71 15.84 -18.89 -13.56
C SER A 71 16.82 -18.45 -14.63
N VAL A 72 16.43 -17.61 -15.59
CA VAL A 72 17.32 -17.15 -16.66
C VAL A 72 18.54 -16.37 -16.14
N LEU A 73 18.34 -15.49 -15.15
CA LEU A 73 19.41 -14.65 -14.59
C LEU A 73 20.46 -15.45 -13.82
N TYR A 74 20.00 -16.43 -13.02
CA TYR A 74 20.87 -17.19 -12.13
C TYR A 74 21.37 -18.51 -12.73
N ASP A 75 20.79 -19.01 -13.82
CA ASP A 75 21.30 -20.19 -14.56
C ASP A 75 22.57 -19.85 -15.37
N SER A 76 22.75 -18.58 -15.74
CA SER A 76 23.96 -18.08 -16.44
C SER A 76 25.09 -17.63 -15.51
N SER A 77 24.79 -17.44 -14.23
CA SER A 77 25.69 -16.85 -13.24
C SER A 77 26.03 -17.91 -12.20
N SER A 78 27.12 -18.66 -12.39
CA SER A 78 27.53 -19.81 -11.55
C SER A 78 27.93 -19.48 -10.10
N THR A 79 27.58 -18.31 -9.56
CA THR A 79 27.93 -17.91 -8.20
C THR A 79 26.84 -17.09 -7.54
N SER A 80 26.47 -17.50 -6.33
CA SER A 80 25.46 -16.92 -5.42
C SER A 80 24.09 -17.58 -5.55
N GLU A 81 23.88 -18.59 -4.72
CA GLU A 81 22.59 -19.24 -4.47
C GLU A 81 21.53 -18.16 -4.17
N CYS A 82 20.63 -17.92 -5.12
CA CYS A 82 19.52 -16.97 -4.98
C CYS A 82 18.58 -17.49 -3.87
N SER A 83 18.90 -17.15 -2.63
CA SER A 83 18.20 -17.57 -1.42
C SER A 83 17.94 -16.36 -0.54
N MET A 84 16.85 -16.41 0.23
CA MET A 84 16.51 -15.37 1.17
C MET A 84 15.91 -16.01 2.42
N TRP A 85 16.43 -15.65 3.60
CA TRP A 85 16.03 -16.23 4.89
C TRP A 85 16.15 -17.77 4.91
N GLY A 86 17.20 -18.32 4.29
CA GLY A 86 17.43 -19.76 4.19
C GLY A 86 16.50 -20.50 3.22
N ILE A 87 15.70 -19.79 2.41
CA ILE A 87 14.80 -20.38 1.42
C ILE A 87 15.41 -20.21 0.02
N PRO A 88 15.71 -21.29 -0.72
CA PRO A 88 16.14 -21.20 -2.12
C PRO A 88 14.99 -20.69 -3.00
N LEU A 89 15.14 -19.54 -3.64
CA LEU A 89 14.05 -18.89 -4.39
C LEU A 89 13.71 -19.57 -5.71
N LEU A 90 14.66 -20.33 -6.26
CA LEU A 90 14.47 -21.14 -7.46
C LEU A 90 13.88 -22.52 -7.17
N SER A 91 13.65 -22.88 -5.91
CA SER A 91 12.97 -24.13 -5.59
C SER A 91 11.48 -24.06 -5.96
N ASN A 92 10.88 -25.23 -6.20
CA ASN A 92 9.44 -25.35 -6.41
C ASN A 92 8.67 -25.52 -5.09
N ASP A 93 9.18 -24.93 -4.01
CA ASP A 93 8.56 -25.00 -2.69
C ASP A 93 7.55 -23.86 -2.47
N GLU A 94 6.49 -24.15 -1.72
CA GLU A 94 5.49 -23.15 -1.31
C GLU A 94 6.13 -21.99 -0.54
N LYS A 95 7.20 -22.24 0.22
CA LYS A 95 7.94 -21.20 0.95
C LYS A 95 8.59 -20.19 0.00
N ALA A 96 9.16 -20.65 -1.11
CA ALA A 96 9.71 -19.77 -2.13
C ALA A 96 8.59 -18.93 -2.77
N ASP A 97 7.40 -19.52 -3.00
CA ASP A 97 6.23 -18.78 -3.49
C ASP A 97 5.87 -17.63 -2.55
N VAL A 98 5.82 -17.89 -1.24
CA VAL A 98 5.51 -16.85 -0.24
C VAL A 98 6.48 -15.68 -0.35
N VAL A 99 7.79 -15.95 -0.46
CA VAL A 99 8.80 -14.88 -0.58
C VAL A 99 8.59 -14.09 -1.86
N LEU A 100 8.48 -14.76 -3.01
CA LEU A 100 8.26 -14.10 -4.30
C LEU A 100 6.97 -13.27 -4.33
N LEU A 101 5.90 -13.78 -3.71
CA LEU A 101 4.63 -13.08 -3.59
C LEU A 101 4.70 -11.83 -2.72
N LYS A 102 5.57 -11.78 -1.70
CA LYS A 102 5.80 -10.55 -0.92
C LYS A 102 6.34 -9.42 -1.80
N PHE A 103 7.32 -9.72 -2.66
CA PHE A 103 7.86 -8.73 -3.61
C PHE A 103 6.83 -8.31 -4.66
N LEU A 104 6.08 -9.27 -5.22
CA LEU A 104 5.03 -8.99 -6.19
C LEU A 104 3.94 -8.09 -5.58
N ARG A 105 3.44 -8.42 -4.38
CA ARG A 105 2.41 -7.62 -3.71
C ARG A 105 2.92 -6.22 -3.38
N ALA A 106 4.17 -6.08 -2.94
CA ALA A 106 4.79 -4.78 -2.68
C ALA A 106 4.91 -3.88 -3.92
N ARG A 107 4.74 -4.44 -5.13
CA ARG A 107 4.84 -3.75 -6.42
C ARG A 107 3.61 -3.97 -7.31
N ASP A 108 2.45 -4.24 -6.71
CA ASP A 108 1.17 -4.41 -7.42
C ASP A 108 1.25 -5.45 -8.57
N PHE A 109 2.00 -6.51 -8.36
CA PHE A 109 2.30 -7.58 -9.32
C PHE A 109 2.99 -7.11 -10.61
N ARG A 110 3.66 -5.95 -10.60
CA ARG A 110 4.56 -5.52 -11.68
C ARG A 110 5.86 -6.32 -11.62
N VAL A 111 5.99 -7.32 -12.49
CA VAL A 111 7.09 -8.31 -12.45
C VAL A 111 8.46 -7.65 -12.51
N GLN A 112 8.67 -6.69 -13.42
CA GLN A 112 9.98 -6.06 -13.61
C GLN A 112 10.42 -5.27 -12.36
N ASP A 113 9.50 -4.53 -11.72
CA ASP A 113 9.82 -3.77 -10.51
C ASP A 113 10.00 -4.66 -9.29
N SER A 114 9.26 -5.77 -9.24
CA SER A 114 9.39 -6.78 -8.19
C SER A 114 10.75 -7.46 -8.27
N LEU A 115 11.19 -7.81 -9.48
CA LEU A 115 12.52 -8.37 -9.75
C LEU A 115 13.62 -7.40 -9.34
N HIS A 116 13.53 -6.14 -9.77
CA HIS A 116 14.50 -5.12 -9.39
C HIS A 116 14.56 -4.93 -7.86
N MET A 117 13.41 -4.86 -7.18
CA MET A 117 13.37 -4.76 -5.72
C MET A 117 14.00 -5.97 -5.03
N LEU A 118 13.78 -7.18 -5.55
CA LEU A 118 14.37 -8.40 -5.03
C LEU A 118 15.90 -8.39 -5.20
N GLU A 119 16.42 -8.02 -6.37
CA GLU A 119 17.86 -7.93 -6.63
C GLU A 119 18.54 -6.92 -5.70
N GLN A 120 17.96 -5.74 -5.51
CA GLN A 120 18.48 -4.74 -4.57
C GLN A 120 18.48 -5.28 -3.13
N CYS A 121 17.42 -5.98 -2.73
CA CYS A 121 17.33 -6.59 -1.41
C CYS A 121 18.40 -7.68 -1.21
N LEU A 122 18.58 -8.57 -2.20
CA LEU A 122 19.62 -9.60 -2.15
C LEU A 122 21.03 -8.99 -2.10
N SER A 123 21.29 -7.94 -2.87
CA SER A 123 22.55 -7.21 -2.83
C SER A 123 22.81 -6.61 -1.44
N TRP A 124 21.81 -5.94 -0.86
CA TRP A 124 21.90 -5.38 0.48
C TRP A 124 22.14 -6.46 1.54
N ARG A 125 21.41 -7.58 1.48
CA ARG A 125 21.61 -8.70 2.43
C ARG A 125 23.04 -9.22 2.39
N LYS A 126 23.60 -9.38 1.18
CA LYS A 126 24.98 -9.83 0.99
C LYS A 126 25.99 -8.80 1.50
N GLU A 127 25.80 -7.53 1.18
CA GLU A 127 26.71 -6.44 1.58
C GLU A 127 26.77 -6.26 3.10
N PHE A 128 25.63 -6.38 3.78
CA PHE A 128 25.51 -6.18 5.23
C PHE A 128 25.57 -7.48 6.04
N GLY A 129 25.89 -8.62 5.42
CA GLY A 129 25.99 -9.90 6.13
C GLY A 129 24.68 -10.34 6.81
N ALA A 130 23.52 -9.92 6.28
CA ALA A 130 22.23 -10.06 6.93
C ALA A 130 21.78 -11.52 7.15
N ASP A 131 22.42 -12.49 6.50
CA ASP A 131 22.18 -13.91 6.72
C ASP A 131 22.85 -14.43 8.01
N ASN A 132 23.92 -13.78 8.48
CA ASN A 132 24.69 -14.20 9.65
C ASN A 132 24.40 -13.35 10.90
N ILE A 133 23.53 -12.35 10.79
CA ILE A 133 23.27 -11.35 11.86
C ILE A 133 22.81 -11.97 13.18
N VAL A 134 22.19 -13.15 13.14
CA VAL A 134 21.71 -13.87 14.34
C VAL A 134 22.87 -14.44 15.16
N ASP A 135 24.00 -14.74 14.50
CA ASP A 135 25.17 -15.33 15.15
C ASP A 135 26.16 -14.27 15.68
N GLU A 136 25.94 -13.00 15.35
CA GLU A 136 26.81 -11.90 15.76
C GLU A 136 26.52 -11.43 17.20
N ASP A 137 27.58 -11.17 17.99
CA ASP A 137 27.44 -10.51 19.30
C ASP A 137 27.34 -8.99 19.10
N LEU A 138 26.10 -8.50 19.12
CA LEU A 138 25.81 -7.08 18.92
C LEU A 138 26.01 -6.21 20.18
N GLY A 139 26.48 -6.79 21.28
CA GLY A 139 26.77 -6.04 22.52
C GLY A 139 25.53 -5.53 23.28
N PHE A 140 24.34 -6.04 22.96
CA PHE A 140 23.07 -5.57 23.55
C PHE A 140 22.59 -6.37 24.77
N LYS A 141 23.45 -7.19 25.39
CA LYS A 141 23.07 -8.05 26.54
C LYS A 141 22.48 -7.26 27.72
N GLU A 142 22.92 -6.02 27.91
CA GLU A 142 22.40 -5.13 28.96
C GLU A 142 21.04 -4.49 28.64
N LEU A 143 20.63 -4.51 27.37
CA LEU A 143 19.37 -3.91 26.88
C LEU A 143 18.25 -4.94 26.72
N GLU A 144 18.56 -6.23 26.81
CA GLU A 144 17.60 -7.33 26.68
C GLU A 144 16.51 -7.21 27.77
N GLY A 145 15.25 -7.07 27.35
CA GLY A 145 14.10 -6.89 28.26
C GLY A 145 13.91 -5.49 28.84
N VAL A 146 14.84 -4.56 28.59
CA VAL A 146 14.73 -3.14 29.02
C VAL A 146 14.17 -2.26 27.89
N VAL A 147 14.52 -2.59 26.64
CA VAL A 147 14.07 -1.90 25.42
C VAL A 147 13.08 -2.77 24.65
N ALA A 148 12.28 -2.17 23.76
CA ALA A 148 11.19 -2.80 22.99
C ALA A 148 11.43 -4.27 22.63
N SER A 149 10.57 -5.17 23.14
CA SER A 149 10.59 -6.60 22.90
C SER A 149 9.28 -7.06 22.27
N MET A 150 9.31 -8.16 21.50
CA MET A 150 8.11 -8.80 20.96
C MET A 150 7.56 -9.79 22.00
N HIS A 151 6.31 -9.57 22.43
CA HIS A 151 5.61 -10.46 23.36
C HIS A 151 4.19 -10.77 22.86
N GLY A 152 3.85 -12.06 22.82
CA GLY A 152 2.55 -12.54 22.37
C GLY A 152 2.43 -12.68 20.84
N TYR A 153 1.21 -12.92 20.40
CA TYR A 153 0.75 -12.98 19.01
C TYR A 153 -0.66 -12.35 18.96
N ASP A 154 -1.05 -11.82 17.80
CA ASP A 154 -2.36 -11.23 17.55
C ASP A 154 -3.45 -12.26 17.20
#